data_AF-A0A914NXL8-F1
#
_entry.id   AF-A0A914NXL8-F1
#
_cell.length_a   1.000
_cell.length_b   1.000
_cell.length_c   1.000
_cell.angle_alpha   90.00
_cell.angle_beta   90.00
_cell.angle_gamma   90.00
#
_symmetry.space_group_name_H-M   'P 1'
#
loop_
_entity.id
_entity.type
_entity.pdbx_description
1 polymer ?
#
loop_
_entity_poly.entity_id
_entity_poly.type
_entity_poly.pdbx_seq_one_letter_code
_entity_poly.pdbx_strand_id
1 'polypeptide(L)'
;MLNELREIASLNNPHKTFIGMGFYDCIVPSVIVKNMLQNAGWTSPYTPYQPEIAQGRLESLLNFQTMISDLTGLPFANASLLDESTACAEAIALAVRVTKRRINNQF
;
A
#
# COMPACT_ATOMS: atom_id res chain seq x y z
N MET A 1 -8.71 -16.20 24.04
CA MET A 1 -8.16 -15.51 22.84
C MET A 1 -9.19 -14.72 22.03
N LEU A 2 -10.06 -15.30 21.18
CA LEU A 2 -10.98 -14.48 20.35
C LEU A 2 -12.02 -13.69 21.18
N ASN A 3 -12.52 -14.27 22.28
CA ASN A 3 -13.48 -13.58 23.16
C ASN A 3 -12.82 -12.39 23.88
N GLU A 4 -11.62 -12.58 24.43
CA GLU A 4 -10.84 -11.49 25.05
C GLU A 4 -10.55 -10.35 24.05
N LEU A 5 -10.16 -10.68 22.81
CA LEU A 5 -9.94 -9.66 21.78
C LEU A 5 -11.23 -8.90 21.43
N ARG A 6 -12.39 -9.57 21.43
CA ARG A 6 -13.68 -8.92 21.21
C ARG A 6 -14.06 -7.97 22.34
N GLU A 7 -13.74 -8.33 23.59
CA GLU A 7 -13.97 -7.45 24.75
C GLU A 7 -13.13 -6.18 24.68
N ILE A 8 -11.87 -6.27 24.24
CA ILE A 8 -11.02 -5.08 24.05
C ILE A 8 -11.50 -4.26 22.87
N ALA A 9 -11.82 -4.91 21.74
CA ALA A 9 -12.26 -4.23 20.52
C ALA A 9 -13.60 -3.49 20.70
N SER A 10 -14.48 -3.96 21.59
CA SER A 10 -15.78 -3.31 21.86
C SER A 10 -15.66 -1.97 22.60
N LEU A 11 -14.49 -1.66 23.16
CA LEU A 11 -14.20 -0.36 23.77
C LEU A 11 -14.00 0.75 22.73
N ASN A 12 -13.77 0.39 21.46
CA ASN A 12 -13.63 1.37 20.38
C ASN A 12 -15.00 1.95 19.99
N ASN A 13 -15.04 3.26 19.73
CA ASN A 13 -16.24 3.96 19.26
C ASN A 13 -16.10 4.30 17.76
N PRO A 14 -16.56 3.44 16.84
CA PRO A 14 -16.49 3.75 15.42
C PRO A 14 -17.46 4.90 15.08
N HIS A 15 -16.92 6.02 14.60
CA HIS A 15 -17.67 7.17 14.14
C HIS A 15 -17.60 7.31 12.63
N LYS A 16 -18.60 7.97 12.04
CA LYS A 16 -18.49 8.51 10.68
C LYS A 16 -17.48 9.66 10.72
N THR A 17 -16.29 9.40 10.18
CA THR A 17 -15.15 10.32 10.29
C THR A 17 -14.96 11.07 8.98
N PHE A 18 -14.86 12.40 9.08
CA PHE A 18 -14.59 13.30 7.95
C PHE A 18 -13.37 14.19 8.21
N ILE A 19 -12.43 13.71 9.04
CA ILE A 19 -11.19 14.44 9.39
C ILE A 19 -10.28 14.59 8.17
N GLY A 20 -10.27 13.60 7.27
CA GLY A 20 -9.40 13.58 6.09
C GLY A 20 -7.95 13.28 6.46
N MET A 21 -7.04 14.20 6.14
CA MET A 21 -5.59 14.06 6.43
C MET A 21 -4.96 12.78 5.86
N GLY A 22 -5.35 12.38 4.65
CA GLY A 22 -4.80 11.21 3.96
C GLY A 22 -5.56 9.90 4.19
N PHE A 23 -6.49 9.86 5.16
CA PHE A 23 -7.34 8.69 5.41
C PHE A 23 -8.81 9.01 5.14
N TYR A 24 -9.41 8.26 4.23
CA TYR A 24 -10.80 8.43 3.81
C TYR A 24 -11.50 7.07 3.84
N ASP A 25 -12.72 7.04 4.39
CA ASP A 25 -13.50 5.81 4.43
C ASP A 25 -13.92 5.39 3.01
N CYS A 26 -13.99 4.08 2.76
CA CYS A 26 -14.39 3.53 1.47
C CYS A 26 -15.12 2.20 1.62
N ILE A 27 -16.02 1.91 0.69
CA ILE A 27 -16.71 0.62 0.65
C ILE A 27 -15.73 -0.41 0.07
N VAL A 28 -15.16 -1.27 0.93
CA VAL A 28 -14.34 -2.40 0.48
C VAL A 28 -15.27 -3.48 -0.09
N PRO A 29 -15.16 -3.84 -1.39
CA PRO A 29 -16.03 -4.86 -1.98
C PRO A 29 -15.94 -6.20 -1.25
N SER A 30 -17.09 -6.75 -0.86
CA SER A 30 -17.17 -8.00 -0.06
C SER A 30 -16.49 -9.19 -0.73
N VAL A 31 -16.52 -9.23 -2.07
CA VAL A 31 -15.84 -10.25 -2.87
C VAL A 31 -14.31 -10.21 -2.70
N ILE A 32 -13.71 -9.03 -2.51
CA ILE A 32 -12.28 -8.86 -2.28
C ILE A 32 -11.93 -9.27 -0.85
N VAL A 33 -12.71 -8.83 0.14
CA VAL A 33 -12.50 -9.20 1.55
C VAL A 33 -12.51 -10.73 1.70
N LYS A 34 -13.52 -11.39 1.15
CA LYS A 34 -13.73 -12.83 1.33
C LYS A 34 -12.73 -13.67 0.54
N ASN A 35 -12.47 -13.34 -0.74
CA ASN A 35 -11.72 -14.22 -1.63
C ASN A 35 -10.23 -13.89 -1.72
N MET A 36 -9.80 -12.71 -1.25
CA MET A 36 -8.41 -12.26 -1.28
C MET A 36 -7.86 -12.01 0.13
N LEU A 37 -8.42 -11.04 0.87
CA LEU A 37 -7.87 -10.63 2.18
C LEU A 37 -7.94 -11.74 3.24
N GLN A 38 -9.06 -12.47 3.30
CA GLN A 38 -9.26 -13.56 4.27
C GLN A 38 -8.83 -14.93 3.72
N ASN A 39 -8.25 -14.99 2.53
CA ASN A 39 -7.85 -16.22 1.87
C ASN A 39 -6.34 -16.49 2.06
N ALA A 40 -6.01 -17.58 2.74
CA ALA A 40 -4.61 -17.98 2.99
C ALA A 40 -3.80 -18.19 1.69
N GLY A 41 -4.43 -18.53 0.57
CA GLY A 41 -3.76 -18.66 -0.73
C GLY A 41 -3.16 -17.35 -1.24
N TRP A 42 -3.70 -16.21 -0.81
CA TRP A 42 -3.21 -14.87 -1.15
C TRP A 42 -2.30 -14.26 -0.07
N THR A 43 -2.54 -14.59 1.21
CA THR A 43 -1.85 -13.91 2.34
C THR A 43 -0.68 -14.70 2.93
N SER A 44 -0.59 -16.01 2.69
CA SER A 44 0.55 -16.82 3.17
C SER A 44 1.83 -16.71 2.33
N PRO A 45 1.79 -16.55 0.98
CA PRO A 45 3.01 -16.45 0.20
C PRO A 45 3.77 -15.15 0.49
N TYR A 46 5.11 -15.22 0.48
CA TYR A 46 5.97 -14.04 0.62
C TYR A 46 6.41 -13.47 -0.75
N THR A 47 7.44 -12.63 -0.75
CA THR A 47 8.02 -11.98 -1.93
C THR A 47 8.19 -12.97 -3.10
N PRO A 48 7.78 -12.59 -4.33
CA PRO A 48 7.86 -13.43 -5.52
C PRO A 48 9.28 -13.61 -6.07
N TYR A 49 10.18 -14.24 -5.30
CA TYR A 49 11.53 -14.57 -5.76
C TYR A 49 11.54 -15.66 -6.84
N GLN A 50 10.57 -16.59 -6.81
CA GLN A 50 10.38 -17.64 -7.81
C GLN A 50 9.19 -17.26 -8.72
N PRO A 51 9.43 -16.63 -9.87
CA PRO A 51 8.37 -16.08 -10.71
C PRO A 51 7.44 -17.16 -11.28
N GLU A 52 7.95 -18.36 -11.59
CA GLU A 52 7.20 -19.44 -12.25
C GLU A 52 6.01 -19.91 -11.43
N ILE A 53 6.13 -19.87 -10.10
CA ILE A 53 5.07 -20.24 -9.14
C ILE A 53 4.38 -19.01 -8.51
N ALA A 54 4.60 -17.83 -9.08
CA ALA A 54 4.13 -16.56 -8.54
C ALA A 54 3.35 -15.69 -9.52
N GLN A 55 3.04 -16.20 -10.71
CA GLN A 55 2.46 -15.43 -11.81
C GLN A 55 1.18 -14.68 -11.41
N GLY A 56 0.26 -15.29 -10.66
CA GLY A 56 -0.98 -14.61 -10.28
C GLY A 56 -0.78 -13.32 -9.45
N ARG A 57 0.16 -13.31 -8.50
CA ARG A 57 0.44 -12.10 -7.72
C ARG A 57 1.29 -11.09 -8.49
N LEU A 58 2.20 -11.57 -9.34
CA LEU A 58 2.99 -10.70 -10.22
C LEU A 58 2.08 -9.96 -11.22
N GLU A 59 1.09 -10.64 -11.79
CA GLU A 59 0.07 -10.03 -12.65
C GLU A 59 -0.76 -9.00 -11.87
N SER A 60 -1.20 -9.32 -10.66
CA SER A 60 -1.93 -8.35 -9.82
C SER A 60 -1.09 -7.12 -9.47
N LEU A 61 0.21 -7.28 -9.23
CA LEU A 61 1.13 -6.16 -8.97
C LEU A 61 1.40 -5.34 -10.24
N LEU A 62 1.44 -5.98 -11.41
CA LEU A 62 1.54 -5.28 -12.68
C LEU A 62 0.26 -4.47 -12.94
N ASN A 63 -0.92 -5.03 -12.68
CA ASN A 63 -2.19 -4.31 -12.77
C ASN A 63 -2.21 -3.08 -11.83
N PHE A 64 -1.62 -3.19 -10.63
CA PHE A 64 -1.44 -2.05 -9.74
C PHE A 64 -0.53 -0.97 -10.36
N GLN A 65 0.60 -1.35 -10.95
CA GLN A 65 1.50 -0.41 -11.63
C GLN A 65 0.82 0.29 -12.82
N THR A 66 0.09 -0.47 -13.63
CA THR A 66 -0.68 0.08 -14.76
C THR A 66 -1.73 1.06 -14.28
N MET A 67 -2.53 0.70 -13.27
CA MET A 67 -3.55 1.57 -12.69
C MET A 67 -2.97 2.89 -12.17
N ILE A 68 -1.83 2.85 -11.46
CA ILE A 68 -1.16 4.07 -10.98
C ILE A 68 -0.60 4.90 -12.14
N SER A 69 -0.01 4.26 -13.15
CA SER A 69 0.54 4.95 -14.32
C SER A 69 -0.57 5.65 -15.11
N ASP A 70 -1.69 4.97 -15.33
CA ASP A 70 -2.86 5.53 -16.04
C ASP A 70 -3.49 6.70 -15.28
N LEU A 71 -3.61 6.60 -13.95
CA LEU A 71 -4.21 7.65 -13.11
C LEU A 71 -3.29 8.88 -12.95
N THR A 72 -1.97 8.69 -12.89
CA THR A 72 -1.00 9.79 -12.69
C THR A 72 -0.46 10.37 -14.00
N GLY A 73 -0.63 9.66 -15.13
CA GLY A 73 -0.03 10.02 -16.41
C GLY A 73 1.49 9.86 -16.47
N LEU A 74 2.10 9.20 -15.48
CA LEU A 74 3.54 8.92 -15.44
C LEU A 74 3.86 7.60 -16.16
N PRO A 75 5.04 7.48 -16.79
CA PRO A 75 5.36 6.31 -17.62
C PRO A 75 5.60 5.02 -16.83
N PHE A 76 5.97 5.12 -15.56
CA PHE A 76 6.29 3.97 -14.72
C PHE A 76 5.85 4.19 -13.27
N ALA A 77 5.39 3.11 -12.64
CA ALA A 77 5.11 3.02 -11.21
C ALA A 77 5.80 1.78 -10.62
N ASN A 78 6.10 1.81 -9.32
CA ASN A 78 6.63 0.64 -8.60
C ASN A 78 5.49 -0.21 -8.02
N ALA A 79 5.84 -1.34 -7.37
CA ALA A 79 4.87 -2.29 -6.84
C ALA A 79 4.27 -1.93 -5.46
N SER A 80 4.65 -0.79 -4.87
CA SER A 80 4.14 -0.11 -3.66
C SER A 80 5.28 0.59 -2.90
N LEU A 81 4.93 1.44 -1.94
CA LEU A 81 5.78 1.89 -0.82
C LEU A 81 4.99 1.76 0.49
N LEU A 82 5.57 2.15 1.63
CA LEU A 82 4.98 1.95 2.95
C LEU A 82 3.75 2.85 3.20
N ASP A 83 3.91 4.17 2.99
CA ASP A 83 2.86 5.16 3.15
C ASP A 83 3.16 6.42 2.32
N GLU A 84 2.23 7.38 2.32
CA GLU A 84 2.35 8.64 1.56
C GLU A 84 3.57 9.48 2.00
N SER A 85 3.82 9.57 3.31
CA SER A 85 4.88 10.42 3.85
C SER A 85 6.27 9.91 3.48
N THR A 86 6.47 8.59 3.56
CA THR A 86 7.70 7.90 3.19
C THR A 86 7.88 7.85 1.68
N ALA A 87 6.81 7.75 0.90
CA ALA A 87 6.86 7.91 -0.56
C ALA A 87 7.33 9.32 -0.98
N CYS A 88 6.85 10.36 -0.31
CA CYS A 88 7.33 11.74 -0.54
C CYS A 88 8.82 11.88 -0.19
N ALA A 89 9.27 11.30 0.93
CA ALA A 89 10.68 11.29 1.30
C ALA A 89 11.56 10.58 0.26
N GLU A 90 11.13 9.42 -0.27
CA GLU A 90 11.84 8.73 -1.35
C GLU A 90 11.87 9.54 -2.65
N ALA A 91 10.79 10.27 -2.97
CA ALA A 91 10.77 11.18 -4.11
C ALA A 91 11.81 12.32 -3.95
N ILE A 92 11.93 12.91 -2.75
CA ILE A 92 12.96 13.90 -2.43
C ILE A 92 14.36 13.28 -2.58
N ALA A 93 14.57 12.07 -2.04
CA ALA A 93 15.84 11.37 -2.13
C ALA A 93 16.22 11.05 -3.59
N LEU A 94 15.25 10.64 -4.42
CA LEU A 94 15.43 10.42 -5.85
C LEU A 94 15.81 11.72 -6.57
N ALA A 95 15.11 12.82 -6.29
CA ALA A 95 15.41 14.13 -6.87
C ALA A 95 16.84 14.60 -6.54
N VAL A 96 17.28 14.41 -5.29
CA VAL A 96 18.66 14.72 -4.85
C VAL A 96 19.67 13.87 -5.62
N ARG A 97 19.43 12.56 -5.76
CA ARG A 97 20.31 11.65 -6.50
C ARG A 97 20.44 12.03 -7.98
N VAL A 98 19.31 12.36 -8.62
CA VAL A 98 19.28 12.71 -10.06
C VAL A 98 19.93 14.08 -10.33
N THR A 99 19.66 15.07 -9.49
CA THR A 99 20.17 16.44 -9.68
C THR A 99 21.61 16.64 -9.19
N LYS A 100 22.15 15.70 -8.40
CA LYS A 100 23.47 15.79 -7.73
C LYS A 100 23.64 17.02 -6.84
N ARG A 101 22.53 17.68 -6.45
CA ARG A 101 22.56 18.84 -5.56
C ARG A 101 22.99 18.37 -4.18
N ARG A 102 24.15 18.82 -3.71
CA ARG A 102 24.55 18.63 -2.31
C ARG A 102 23.56 19.40 -1.43
N ILE A 103 22.90 18.70 -0.52
CA ILE A 103 22.25 19.35 0.61
C ILE A 103 23.40 19.88 1.47
N ASN A 104 23.72 21.16 1.32
CA ASN A 104 24.63 21.81 2.24
C ASN A 104 23.90 21.86 3.59
N ASN A 105 24.32 21.02 4.53
CA ASN A 105 23.89 21.11 5.93
C ASN A 105 24.50 22.39 6.51
N GLN A 106 23.86 23.54 6.24
CA GLN A 106 23.99 24.73 7.06
C GLN A 106 22.89 24.68 8.12
N PHE A 107 23.19 23.96 9.19
CA PHE A 107 22.61 24.17 10.51
C PHE A 107 23.74 24.56 11.44
#